data_AF-A0AAW6TI39-F1
#
_entry.id   AF-A0AAW6TI39-F1
#
_cell.length_a   1.000
_cell.length_b   1.000
_cell.length_c   1.000
_cell.angle_alpha   90.00
_cell.angle_beta   90.00
_cell.angle_gamma   90.00
#
_symmetry.space_group_name_H-M   'P 1'
#
loop_
_entity.id
_entity.type
_entity.pdbx_description
1 polymer ?
#
loop_
_entity_poly.entity_id
_entity_poly.type
_entity_poly.pdbx_seq_one_letter_code
_entity_poly.pdbx_strand_id
1 'polypeptide(L)'
;MIKRRVSDAPISEDDFINGIAANEIPQNEKDSAPNPKAPRKFKSHTLPLNEYEYNLLVELADKYGQTHSGIIRYALKQLALKDN
;
A
#
# COMPACT_ATOMS: atom_id res chain seq x y z
N MET A 1 -25.77 22.42 -14.07
CA MET A 1 -26.74 21.31 -14.22
C MET A 1 -25.98 20.03 -14.48
N ILE A 2 -26.07 19.04 -13.59
CA ILE A 2 -25.46 17.72 -13.79
C ILE A 2 -26.45 16.88 -14.61
N LYS A 3 -26.04 16.43 -15.81
CA LYS A 3 -26.83 15.49 -16.62
C LYS A 3 -26.73 14.10 -15.98
N ARG A 4 -27.83 13.62 -15.41
CA ARG A 4 -27.98 12.22 -14.99
C ARG A 4 -27.91 11.35 -16.25
N ARG A 5 -26.97 10.40 -16.30
CA ARG A 5 -27.00 9.31 -17.29
C ARG A 5 -28.12 8.37 -16.85
N VAL A 6 -29.15 8.23 -17.69
CA VAL A 6 -30.18 7.21 -17.53
C VAL A 6 -29.76 6.07 -18.45
N SER A 7 -29.46 4.91 -17.87
CA SER A 7 -29.20 3.68 -18.63
C SER A 7 -30.51 2.89 -18.69
N ASP A 8 -31.11 2.78 -19.87
CA ASP A 8 -32.40 2.08 -20.11
C ASP A 8 -32.26 0.54 -20.18
N ALA A 9 -31.17 -0.03 -19.65
CA ALA A 9 -30.96 -1.47 -19.63
C ALA A 9 -31.40 -2.06 -18.26
N PRO A 10 -32.16 -3.18 -18.23
CA PRO A 10 -32.47 -3.86 -16.98
C PRO A 10 -31.17 -4.40 -16.37
N ILE A 11 -30.78 -3.84 -15.23
CA ILE A 11 -29.66 -4.35 -14.42
C ILE A 11 -30.12 -5.69 -13.84
N SER A 12 -29.40 -6.77 -14.14
CA SER A 12 -29.63 -8.08 -13.53
C SER A 12 -29.44 -8.01 -12.01
N GLU A 13 -30.19 -8.79 -11.23
CA GLU A 13 -29.97 -8.91 -9.78
C GLU A 13 -28.53 -9.34 -9.46
N ASP A 14 -27.93 -10.18 -10.29
CA ASP A 14 -26.54 -10.59 -10.13
C ASP A 14 -25.54 -9.44 -10.35
N ASP A 15 -25.82 -8.53 -11.30
CA ASP A 15 -24.99 -7.34 -11.56
C ASP A 15 -25.13 -6.30 -10.44
N PHE A 16 -26.29 -6.27 -9.78
CA PHE A 16 -26.52 -5.43 -8.60
C PHE A 16 -25.79 -5.96 -7.37
N ILE A 17 -25.87 -7.27 -7.09
CA ILE A 17 -25.28 -7.88 -5.89
C ILE A 17 -23.76 -7.95 -5.99
N ASN A 18 -23.21 -8.35 -7.15
CA ASN A 18 -21.78 -8.56 -7.31
C ASN A 18 -21.04 -7.32 -7.82
N GLY A 19 -21.78 -6.27 -8.22
CA GLY A 19 -21.25 -5.12 -8.94
C GLY A 19 -20.83 -5.51 -10.35
N ILE A 20 -21.08 -4.63 -11.32
CA ILE A 20 -20.60 -4.81 -12.69
C ILE A 20 -19.09 -5.09 -12.62
N ALA A 21 -18.66 -6.24 -13.13
CA ALA A 21 -17.27 -6.68 -13.18
C ALA A 21 -16.44 -5.85 -14.17
N ALA A 22 -16.46 -4.52 -14.03
CA ALA A 22 -15.66 -3.58 -14.82
C ALA A 22 -14.20 -3.51 -14.36
N ASN A 23 -13.82 -4.26 -13.33
CA ASN A 23 -12.44 -4.38 -12.87
C ASN A 23 -12.11 -5.86 -12.60
N GLU A 24 -11.96 -6.64 -13.67
CA GLU A 24 -11.03 -7.77 -13.63
C GLU A 24 -9.63 -7.20 -13.34
N ILE A 25 -9.28 -7.08 -12.06
CA ILE A 25 -7.89 -6.98 -11.65
C ILE A 25 -7.31 -8.35 -11.99
N PRO A 26 -6.33 -8.48 -12.92
CA PRO A 26 -5.81 -9.77 -13.30
C PRO A 26 -5.29 -10.51 -12.07
N GLN A 27 -5.92 -11.64 -11.75
CA GLN A 27 -5.64 -12.51 -10.60
C GLN A 27 -4.31 -13.27 -10.72
N ASN A 28 -3.26 -12.68 -11.30
CA ASN A 28 -2.00 -13.37 -11.59
C ASN A 28 -0.84 -13.03 -10.63
N GLU A 29 -1.05 -12.18 -9.61
CA GLU A 29 0.03 -11.75 -8.71
C GLU A 29 -0.14 -12.19 -7.25
N LYS A 30 -1.15 -13.01 -6.89
CA LYS A 30 -1.41 -13.34 -5.48
C LYS A 30 -0.59 -14.50 -4.89
N ASP A 31 -0.02 -15.39 -5.71
CA ASP A 31 0.58 -16.64 -5.21
C ASP A 31 2.07 -16.85 -5.57
N SER A 32 2.74 -15.85 -6.13
CA SER A 32 4.19 -15.94 -6.32
C SER A 32 4.90 -15.52 -5.04
N ALA A 33 5.66 -16.45 -4.45
CA ALA A 33 6.52 -16.15 -3.30
C ALA A 33 7.32 -14.86 -3.55
N PRO A 34 7.41 -13.94 -2.56
CA PRO A 34 8.01 -12.63 -2.77
C PRO A 34 9.48 -12.78 -3.19
N ASN A 35 9.80 -12.37 -4.42
CA ASN A 35 11.16 -12.45 -4.95
C ASN A 35 12.02 -11.29 -4.38
N PRO A 36 13.07 -11.57 -3.58
CA PRO A 36 13.91 -10.53 -2.98
C PRO A 36 14.72 -9.72 -3.99
N LYS A 37 14.84 -10.20 -5.23
CA LYS A 37 15.55 -9.52 -6.33
C LYS A 37 14.60 -8.80 -7.31
N ALA A 38 13.30 -8.74 -7.01
CA ALA A 38 12.33 -8.08 -7.88
C ALA A 38 12.67 -6.58 -8.09
N PRO A 39 12.35 -6.00 -9.27
CA PRO A 39 12.50 -4.58 -9.52
C PRO A 39 11.77 -3.74 -8.47
N ARG A 40 12.42 -2.69 -7.95
CA ARG A 40 11.85 -1.83 -6.93
C ARG A 40 10.92 -0.80 -7.57
N LYS A 41 9.64 -0.83 -7.21
CA LYS A 41 8.71 0.29 -7.45
C LYS A 41 8.61 1.13 -6.17
N PHE A 42 8.71 2.45 -6.28
CA PHE A 42 8.50 3.34 -5.14
C PHE A 42 7.04 3.24 -4.68
N LYS A 43 6.84 3.11 -3.37
CA LYS A 43 5.52 3.10 -2.72
C LYS A 43 5.51 4.23 -1.68
N SER A 44 4.47 5.05 -1.72
CA SER A 44 4.23 6.07 -0.69
C SER A 44 3.37 5.48 0.41
N HIS A 45 3.66 5.84 1.66
CA HIS A 45 2.86 5.43 2.81
C HIS A 45 2.70 6.63 3.76
N THR A 46 1.48 6.83 4.25
CA THR A 46 1.16 7.86 5.25
C THR A 46 1.07 7.20 6.61
N LEU A 47 1.92 7.63 7.54
CA LEU A 47 1.99 7.08 8.88
C LEU A 47 1.54 8.15 9.89
N PRO A 48 0.48 7.92 10.68
CA PRO A 48 0.17 8.79 11.79
C PRO A 48 1.23 8.59 12.89
N LEU A 49 1.82 9.68 13.35
CA LEU A 49 2.82 9.69 14.42
C LEU A 49 2.44 10.76 15.44
N ASN A 50 2.71 10.48 16.71
CA ASN A 50 2.73 11.54 17.72
C ASN A 50 4.07 12.30 17.69
N GLU A 51 4.17 13.39 18.46
CA GLU A 51 5.39 14.22 18.50
C GLU A 51 6.62 13.44 18.97
N TYR A 52 6.46 12.56 19.96
CA TYR A 52 7.55 11.76 20.50
C TYR A 52 8.13 10.80 19.44
N GLU A 53 7.28 10.08 18.74
CA GLU A 53 7.67 9.13 17.69
C GLU A 53 8.32 9.85 16.50
N TYR A 54 7.78 11.01 16.14
CA TYR A 54 8.36 11.83 15.06
C TYR A 54 9.75 12.35 15.42
N ASN A 55 9.93 12.87 16.64
CA ASN A 55 11.24 13.35 17.10
C ASN A 55 12.26 12.22 17.15
N LEU A 56 11.87 11.04 17.64
CA LEU A 56 12.73 9.85 17.62
C LEU A 56 13.17 9.49 16.20
N LEU A 57 12.25 9.55 15.22
CA LEU A 57 12.56 9.27 13.82
C LEU A 57 13.57 10.28 13.25
N VAL A 58 13.41 11.56 13.56
CA VAL A 58 14.33 12.64 13.14
C VAL A 58 15.71 12.44 13.77
N GLU A 59 15.79 12.22 15.09
CA GLU A 59 17.06 11.99 15.79
C GLU A 59 17.83 10.79 15.22
N LEU A 60 17.13 9.69 14.93
CA LEU A 60 17.73 8.51 14.32
C LEU A 60 18.20 8.79 12.88
N ALA A 61 17.41 9.53 12.11
CA ALA A 61 17.78 9.91 10.74
C ALA A 61 19.07 10.75 10.74
N ASP A 62 19.16 11.76 11.61
CA ASP A 62 20.33 12.61 11.73
C ASP A 62 21.55 11.84 12.25
N LYS A 63 21.38 11.02 13.29
CA LYS A 63 22.46 10.23 13.89
C LYS A 63 23.12 9.28 12.88
N TYR A 64 22.34 8.69 11.98
CA TYR A 64 22.84 7.72 11.00
C TYR A 64 23.02 8.30 9.60
N GLY A 65 22.76 9.61 9.40
CA GLY A 65 22.82 10.26 8.09
C GLY A 65 21.90 9.61 7.05
N GLN A 66 20.72 9.16 7.47
CA GLN A 66 19.74 8.46 6.63
C GLN A 66 18.46 9.27 6.47
N THR A 67 17.67 8.92 5.46
CA THR A 67 16.31 9.47 5.33
C THR A 67 15.35 8.78 6.30
N HIS A 68 14.22 9.43 6.63
CA HIS A 68 13.15 8.82 7.44
C HIS A 68 12.72 7.44 6.89
N SER A 69 12.50 7.36 5.58
CA SER A 69 12.17 6.10 4.88
C SER A 69 13.29 5.06 4.97
N GLY A 70 14.55 5.49 5.05
CA GLY A 70 15.71 4.63 5.27
C GLY A 70 15.70 4.00 6.67
N ILE A 71 15.44 4.80 7.70
CA ILE A 71 15.30 4.33 9.09
C ILE A 71 14.14 3.33 9.22
N ILE A 72 12.96 3.66 8.67
CA ILE A 72 11.79 2.76 8.68
C ILE A 72 12.13 1.44 7.97
N ARG A 73 12.78 1.48 6.81
CA ARG A 73 13.21 0.27 6.10
C ARG A 73 14.17 -0.58 6.91
N TYR A 74 15.10 0.06 7.62
CA TYR A 74 16.04 -0.65 8.49
C TYR A 74 15.30 -1.34 9.65
N ALA A 75 14.39 -0.63 10.33
CA ALA A 75 13.60 -1.20 11.42
C ALA A 75 12.79 -2.42 10.98
N LEU A 76 12.14 -2.37 9.82
CA LEU A 76 11.41 -3.51 9.25
C LEU A 76 12.31 -4.74 9.04
N LYS A 77 13.53 -4.54 8.53
CA LYS A 77 14.50 -5.63 8.36
C LYS A 77 14.96 -6.21 9.69
N GLN A 78 15.21 -5.35 10.69
CA GLN A 78 15.63 -5.80 12.01
C GLN A 78 14.53 -6.61 12.70
N LEU A 79 13.26 -6.22 12.56
CA LEU A 79 12.13 -6.98 13.07
C LEU A 79 12.04 -8.36 12.41
N ALA A 80 12.15 -8.44 11.08
CA ALA A 80 12.12 -9.71 10.36
C ALA A 80 13.28 -10.66 10.73
N LEU A 81 14.42 -10.13 11.16
CA LEU A 81 15.56 -10.92 11.64
C LEU A 81 15.39 -11.42 13.07
N LYS A 82 14.57 -10.77 13.90
CA LYS A 82 14.33 -11.18 15.30
C LYS A 82 13.40 -12.38 15.43
N ASP A 83 12.54 -12.60 14.45
CA ASP A 83 11.56 -13.69 14.43
C ASP A 83 12.13 -14.98 13.78
N ASN A 84 13.43 -15.02 13.46
CA ASN A 84 14.18 -16.20 13.02
C ASN A 84 15.28 -16.54 14.03
#